data_AF-A0A178XFY3-F1
#
_entry.id   AF-A0A178XFY3-F1
#
_cell.length_a   1.000
_cell.length_b   1.000
_cell.length_c   1.000
_cell.angle_alpha   90.00
_cell.angle_beta   90.00
_cell.angle_gamma   90.00
#
_symmetry.space_group_name_H-M   'P 1'
#
loop_
_entity.id
_entity.type
_entity.pdbx_description
1 polymer ?
#
loop_
_entity_poly.entity_id
_entity_poly.type
_entity_poly.pdbx_seq_one_letter_code
_entity_poly.pdbx_strand_id
1 'polypeptide(L)'
;MYFMALATDYDGTLADHGTVRPETLESLKKLKETGRKLLLVTGRELQDLKRVFPQMHLFDKVVAENGAVLYSPDTDEEKVIAPAPPPGFVARLRQKGVDNISVGRSIVATWEPHQAAALEAINELGLELEIIFNKGAVMVLPTGVNKATGLKSALKEMQLSMLNVVAVGDAENDHALLRMCGCGAAVANALPALKDTADLVLEGERGTGVEELIAHVIEREYTLVGRTK
;
A
#
# COMPACT_ATOMS: atom_id res chain seq x y z
N MET A 1 11.93 6.37 -19.54
CA MET A 1 10.79 6.90 -18.77
C MET A 1 11.33 7.42 -17.45
N TYR A 2 10.97 8.63 -17.04
CA TYR A 2 11.48 9.27 -15.82
C TYR A 2 10.42 9.15 -14.73
N PHE A 3 10.65 8.30 -13.73
CA PHE A 3 9.77 8.17 -12.57
C PHE A 3 10.05 9.32 -11.59
N MET A 4 9.00 10.02 -11.19
CA MET A 4 9.04 11.14 -10.24
C MET A 4 8.76 10.68 -8.80
N ALA A 5 8.18 9.50 -8.63
CA ALA A 5 7.83 8.98 -7.31
C ALA A 5 7.94 7.46 -7.23
N LEU A 6 8.24 6.96 -6.03
CA LEU A 6 8.12 5.56 -5.66
C LEU A 6 6.91 5.40 -4.73
N ALA A 7 5.99 4.49 -5.07
CA ALA A 7 4.93 4.02 -4.20
C ALA A 7 5.26 2.61 -3.71
N THR A 8 5.38 2.40 -2.40
CA THR A 8 5.71 1.09 -1.84
C THR A 8 4.60 0.61 -0.93
N ASP A 9 4.26 -0.66 -1.03
CA ASP A 9 3.56 -1.35 0.05
C ASP A 9 4.46 -1.48 1.31
N TYR A 10 3.82 -1.70 2.47
CA TYR A 10 4.50 -1.85 3.74
C TYR A 10 4.84 -3.31 4.08
N ASP A 11 3.85 -4.14 4.40
CA ASP A 11 4.06 -5.46 4.99
C ASP A 11 4.46 -6.50 3.96
N GLY A 12 5.64 -7.12 4.12
CA GLY A 12 6.14 -8.07 3.13
C GLY A 12 6.74 -7.41 1.88
N THR A 13 6.67 -6.09 1.79
CA THR A 13 7.32 -5.29 0.76
C THR A 13 8.42 -4.41 1.35
N LEU A 14 8.10 -3.34 2.07
CA LEU A 14 9.11 -2.49 2.71
C LEU A 14 9.62 -3.08 4.03
N ALA A 15 8.73 -3.74 4.77
CA ALA A 15 8.93 -4.19 6.14
C ALA A 15 8.88 -5.72 6.25
N ASP A 16 9.67 -6.23 7.20
CA ASP A 16 9.70 -7.60 7.66
C ASP A 16 9.09 -7.64 9.07
N HIS A 17 7.91 -8.24 9.22
CA HIS A 17 7.20 -8.30 10.51
C HIS A 17 7.08 -6.94 11.22
N GLY A 18 6.76 -5.88 10.44
CA GLY A 18 6.61 -4.52 10.94
C GLY A 18 7.91 -3.75 11.18
N THR A 19 9.07 -4.33 10.84
CA THR A 19 10.39 -3.67 10.96
C THR A 19 10.96 -3.37 9.57
N VAL A 20 11.40 -2.14 9.36
CA VAL A 20 12.14 -1.74 8.14
C VAL A 20 13.63 -1.73 8.45
N ARG A 21 14.44 -2.32 7.58
CA ARG A 21 15.89 -2.39 7.79
C ARG A 21 16.54 -1.01 7.65
N PRO A 22 17.63 -0.72 8.39
CA PRO A 22 18.39 0.51 8.24
C PRO A 22 18.85 0.78 6.80
N GLU A 23 19.32 -0.25 6.09
CA GLU A 23 19.79 -0.15 4.71
C GLU A 23 18.68 0.27 3.74
N THR A 24 17.46 -0.19 4.00
CA THR A 24 16.27 0.16 3.22
C THR A 24 15.89 1.62 3.48
N LEU A 25 15.96 2.07 4.74
CA LEU A 25 15.75 3.48 5.10
C LEU A 25 16.79 4.39 4.43
N GLU A 26 18.07 4.00 4.41
CA GLU A 26 19.12 4.75 3.72
C GLU A 26 18.88 4.81 2.20
N SER A 27 18.38 3.73 1.60
CA SER A 27 18.03 3.74 0.17
C SER A 27 16.84 4.64 -0.14
N LEU A 28 15.82 4.67 0.72
CA LEU A 28 14.70 5.62 0.62
C LEU A 28 15.21 7.07 0.70
N LYS A 29 16.12 7.38 1.63
CA LYS A 29 16.73 8.72 1.75
C LYS A 29 17.48 9.10 0.48
N LYS A 30 18.32 8.19 -0.06
CA LYS A 30 19.03 8.40 -1.34
C LYS A 30 18.07 8.69 -2.48
N LEU A 31 16.93 8.00 -2.54
CA LEU A 31 15.92 8.31 -3.56
C LEU A 31 15.37 9.74 -3.40
N LYS A 32 15.04 10.18 -2.16
CA LYS A 32 14.58 11.55 -1.91
C LYS A 32 15.62 12.61 -2.29
N GLU A 33 16.90 12.34 -2.07
CA GLU A 33 17.99 13.26 -2.44
C GLU A 33 18.04 13.54 -3.95
N THR A 34 17.47 12.66 -4.78
CA THR A 34 17.29 12.92 -6.22
C THR A 34 16.13 13.85 -6.55
N GLY A 35 15.40 14.34 -5.54
CA GLY A 35 14.19 15.17 -5.70
C GLY A 35 12.90 14.39 -5.94
N ARG A 36 12.97 13.05 -5.93
CA ARG A 36 11.81 12.17 -6.11
C ARG A 36 10.97 12.07 -4.83
N LYS A 37 9.70 11.75 -5.04
CA LYS A 37 8.70 11.61 -3.98
C LYS A 37 8.59 10.17 -3.48
N LEU A 38 8.31 10.03 -2.19
CA LEU A 38 8.02 8.74 -1.56
C LEU A 38 6.57 8.68 -1.12
N LEU A 39 5.87 7.63 -1.54
CA LEU A 39 4.51 7.31 -1.09
C LEU A 39 4.48 5.93 -0.45
N LEU A 40 3.90 5.84 0.75
CA LEU A 40 3.65 4.58 1.43
C LEU A 40 2.19 4.20 1.21
N VAL A 41 1.92 2.97 0.77
CA VAL A 41 0.56 2.53 0.40
C VAL A 41 0.24 1.21 1.09
N THR A 42 -0.55 1.21 2.16
CA THR A 42 -0.72 0.04 3.04
C THR A 42 -2.17 -0.28 3.37
N GLY A 43 -2.44 -1.55 3.65
CA GLY A 43 -3.70 -2.02 4.24
C GLY A 43 -3.86 -1.67 5.73
N ARG A 44 -2.76 -1.31 6.42
CA ARG A 44 -2.78 -1.03 7.87
C ARG A 44 -3.65 0.16 8.22
N GLU A 45 -4.25 0.10 9.40
CA GLU A 45 -4.82 1.26 10.07
C GLU A 45 -3.74 2.31 10.35
N LEU A 46 -4.05 3.59 10.13
CA LEU A 46 -3.07 4.67 10.30
C LEU A 46 -2.48 4.71 11.73
N GLN A 47 -3.31 4.45 12.74
CA GLN A 47 -2.90 4.47 14.15
C GLN A 47 -1.96 3.31 14.49
N ASP A 48 -2.17 2.14 13.91
CA ASP A 48 -1.27 1.00 14.04
C ASP A 48 0.06 1.28 13.33
N LEU A 49 0.00 1.80 12.10
CA LEU A 49 1.18 2.20 11.33
C LEU A 49 2.04 3.24 12.07
N LYS A 50 1.42 4.25 12.72
CA LYS A 50 2.11 5.23 13.57
C LYS A 50 2.91 4.60 14.71
N ARG A 51 2.47 3.45 15.23
CA ARG A 51 3.15 2.75 16.34
C ARG A 51 4.31 1.90 15.84
N VAL A 52 4.10 1.17 14.74
CA VAL A 52 5.10 0.22 14.24
C VAL A 52 6.17 0.87 13.35
N PHE A 53 5.87 2.01 12.74
CA PHE A 53 6.75 2.67 11.78
C PHE A 53 6.91 4.17 12.05
N PRO A 54 7.69 4.57 13.07
CA PRO A 54 7.91 5.99 13.39
C PRO A 54 8.67 6.76 12.29
N GLN A 55 9.31 6.08 11.34
CA GLN A 55 10.04 6.69 10.23
C GLN A 55 9.14 7.14 9.07
N MET A 56 7.81 7.15 9.25
CA MET A 56 6.86 7.68 8.25
C MET A 56 7.15 9.11 7.79
N HIS A 57 7.85 9.92 8.58
CA HIS A 57 8.30 11.26 8.20
C HIS A 57 9.20 11.27 6.94
N LEU A 58 9.75 10.12 6.54
CA LEU A 58 10.44 9.97 5.26
C LEU A 58 9.49 10.07 4.06
N PHE A 59 8.21 9.76 4.22
CA PHE A 59 7.24 9.75 3.12
C PHE A 59 6.61 11.12 2.91
N ASP A 60 6.38 11.49 1.65
CA ASP A 60 5.67 12.72 1.29
C ASP A 60 4.14 12.55 1.47
N LYS A 61 3.63 11.34 1.24
CA LYS A 61 2.24 10.96 1.51
C LYS A 61 2.15 9.50 1.97
N VAL A 62 1.19 9.23 2.83
CA VAL A 62 0.80 7.88 3.23
C VAL A 62 -0.65 7.64 2.81
N VAL A 63 -0.89 6.50 2.17
CA VAL A 63 -2.20 5.96 1.83
C VAL A 63 -2.42 4.76 2.75
N ALA A 64 -3.21 4.94 3.79
CA ALA A 64 -3.53 3.93 4.79
C ALA A 64 -4.91 3.31 4.53
N GLU A 65 -5.24 2.26 5.30
CA GLU A 65 -6.52 1.56 5.24
C GLU A 65 -6.89 1.16 3.82
N ASN A 66 -5.92 0.58 3.10
CA ASN A 66 -6.09 0.07 1.75
C ASN A 66 -6.65 1.11 0.77
N GLY A 67 -6.34 2.39 0.97
CA GLY A 67 -6.79 3.48 0.09
C GLY A 67 -7.86 4.40 0.66
N ALA A 68 -8.35 4.14 1.88
CA ALA A 68 -9.43 4.93 2.46
C ALA A 68 -8.98 6.17 3.22
N VAL A 69 -7.72 6.22 3.66
CA VAL A 69 -7.19 7.32 4.47
C VAL A 69 -5.90 7.85 3.84
N LEU A 70 -5.84 9.17 3.66
CA LEU A 70 -4.61 9.87 3.31
C LEU A 70 -4.02 10.51 4.56
N TYR A 71 -2.70 10.49 4.66
CA TYR A 71 -1.97 11.12 5.75
C TYR A 71 -0.76 11.86 5.22
N SER A 72 -0.54 13.07 5.73
CA SER A 72 0.58 13.96 5.40
C SER A 72 1.55 13.99 6.59
N PRO A 73 2.70 13.29 6.54
CA PRO A 73 3.61 13.21 7.69
C PRO A 73 4.23 14.55 8.12
N ASP A 74 4.32 15.52 7.22
CA ASP A 74 4.88 16.85 7.46
C ASP A 74 3.94 17.76 8.26
N THR A 75 2.63 17.66 8.03
CA THR A 75 1.61 18.47 8.73
C THR A 75 0.85 17.70 9.81
N ASP A 76 1.08 16.38 9.94
CA ASP A 76 0.30 15.45 10.77
C ASP A 76 -1.21 15.46 10.41
N GLU A 77 -1.54 15.81 9.17
CA GLU A 77 -2.94 15.89 8.70
C GLU A 77 -3.45 14.51 8.25
N GLU A 78 -4.56 14.08 8.84
CA GLU A 78 -5.34 12.89 8.43
C GLU A 78 -6.57 13.32 7.62
N LYS A 79 -6.75 12.70 6.45
CA LYS A 79 -7.90 12.92 5.58
C LYS A 79 -8.55 11.59 5.20
N VAL A 80 -9.74 11.35 5.73
CA VAL A 80 -10.56 10.20 5.35
C VAL A 80 -11.23 10.49 4.01
N ILE A 81 -11.03 9.62 3.03
CA ILE A 81 -11.54 9.78 1.65
C ILE A 81 -12.56 8.73 1.25
N ALA A 82 -12.98 7.88 2.20
CA ALA A 82 -14.05 6.91 2.02
C ALA A 82 -15.06 6.98 3.18
N PRO A 83 -16.31 6.52 2.98
CA PRO A 83 -17.29 6.41 4.06
C PRO A 83 -16.81 5.49 5.20
N ALA A 84 -17.30 5.72 6.41
CA ALA A 84 -17.06 4.83 7.54
C ALA A 84 -17.81 3.49 7.37
N PRO A 85 -17.37 2.41 8.04
CA PRO A 85 -18.08 1.14 7.99
C PRO A 85 -19.52 1.29 8.50
N PRO A 86 -20.51 0.66 7.86
CA PRO A 86 -21.89 0.71 8.32
C PRO A 86 -22.01 0.25 9.78
N PRO A 87 -22.74 0.97 10.66
CA PRO A 87 -22.74 0.69 12.10
C PRO A 87 -23.16 -0.74 12.48
N GLY A 88 -24.04 -1.36 11.69
CA GLY A 88 -24.52 -2.74 11.93
C GLY A 88 -23.56 -3.83 11.45
N PHE A 89 -22.57 -3.51 10.61
CA PHE A 89 -21.73 -4.51 9.95
C PHE A 89 -20.84 -5.26 10.96
N VAL A 90 -20.10 -4.52 11.80
CA VAL A 90 -19.22 -5.11 12.82
C VAL A 90 -20.02 -5.92 13.84
N ALA A 91 -21.19 -5.42 14.26
CA ALA A 91 -22.07 -6.16 15.15
C ALA A 91 -22.53 -7.48 14.53
N ARG A 92 -22.81 -7.47 13.21
CA ARG A 92 -23.24 -8.67 12.50
C ARG A 92 -22.11 -9.70 12.35
N LEU A 93 -20.88 -9.25 12.09
CA LEU A 93 -19.70 -10.13 12.09
C LEU A 93 -19.53 -10.83 13.43
N ARG A 94 -19.63 -10.09 14.55
CA ARG A 94 -19.55 -10.68 15.90
C ARG A 94 -20.65 -11.70 16.16
N GLN A 95 -21.89 -11.43 15.73
CA GLN A 95 -22.99 -12.40 15.84
C GLN A 95 -22.74 -13.68 15.04
N LYS A 96 -21.94 -13.61 13.96
CA LYS A 96 -21.50 -14.76 13.18
C LYS A 96 -20.25 -15.45 13.74
N GLY A 97 -19.81 -15.09 14.95
CA GLY A 97 -18.65 -15.71 15.62
C GLY A 97 -17.30 -15.20 15.13
N VAL A 98 -17.26 -14.01 14.53
CA VAL A 98 -15.99 -13.35 14.19
C VAL A 98 -15.52 -12.54 15.39
N ASP A 99 -14.57 -13.09 16.15
CA ASP A 99 -14.08 -12.46 17.39
C ASP A 99 -12.93 -11.48 17.12
N ASN A 100 -12.04 -11.81 16.18
CA ASN A 100 -10.91 -10.97 15.82
C ASN A 100 -11.29 -10.02 14.66
N ILE A 101 -11.66 -8.79 15.02
CA ILE A 101 -12.03 -7.73 14.09
C ILE A 101 -11.24 -6.47 14.41
N SER A 102 -10.53 -5.95 13.41
CA SER A 102 -9.94 -4.62 13.40
C SER A 102 -10.90 -3.66 12.67
N VAL A 103 -11.06 -2.45 13.19
CA VAL A 103 -11.99 -1.44 12.65
C VAL A 103 -11.26 -0.12 12.58
N GLY A 104 -10.92 0.29 11.36
CA GLY A 104 -10.34 1.59 11.07
C GLY A 104 -11.41 2.66 10.83
N ARG A 105 -11.00 3.75 10.17
CA ARG A 105 -11.90 4.84 9.74
C ARG A 105 -12.92 4.37 8.72
N SER A 106 -12.53 3.50 7.80
CA SER A 106 -13.33 3.02 6.66
C SER A 106 -13.14 1.54 6.37
N ILE A 107 -12.06 0.93 6.87
CA ILE A 107 -11.78 -0.49 6.72
C ILE A 107 -12.31 -1.30 7.91
N VAL A 108 -12.82 -2.49 7.64
CA VAL A 108 -13.01 -3.54 8.65
C VAL A 108 -12.18 -4.74 8.24
N ALA A 109 -11.22 -5.12 9.06
CA ALA A 109 -10.35 -6.26 8.79
C ALA A 109 -10.70 -7.43 9.73
N THR A 110 -10.71 -8.62 9.17
CA THR A 110 -10.67 -9.88 9.90
C THR A 110 -9.67 -10.82 9.21
N TRP A 111 -9.63 -12.09 9.58
CA TRP A 111 -8.68 -13.07 9.07
C TRP A 111 -9.39 -14.35 8.66
N GLU A 112 -8.71 -15.18 7.86
CA GLU A 112 -9.24 -16.50 7.53
C GLU A 112 -9.53 -17.32 8.80
N PRO A 113 -10.60 -18.13 8.82
CA PRO A 113 -11.49 -18.46 7.70
C PRO A 113 -12.80 -17.62 7.67
N HIS A 114 -12.77 -16.35 8.08
CA HIS A 114 -13.99 -15.53 8.21
C HIS A 114 -14.49 -14.87 6.91
N GLN A 115 -13.98 -15.27 5.73
CA GLN A 115 -14.40 -14.73 4.43
C GLN A 115 -15.90 -14.92 4.19
N ALA A 116 -16.41 -16.12 4.48
CA ALA A 116 -17.82 -16.46 4.29
C ALA A 116 -18.73 -15.63 5.21
N ALA A 117 -18.34 -15.49 6.48
CA ALA A 117 -19.10 -14.68 7.44
C ALA A 117 -19.17 -13.20 7.01
N ALA A 118 -18.07 -12.66 6.45
CA ALA A 118 -18.07 -11.30 5.91
C ALA A 118 -19.02 -11.15 4.72
N LEU A 119 -18.94 -12.06 3.74
CA LEU A 119 -19.81 -12.02 2.57
C LEU A 119 -21.29 -12.16 2.94
N GLU A 120 -21.62 -13.09 3.83
CA GLU A 120 -22.99 -13.26 4.31
C GLU A 120 -23.50 -12.02 5.04
N ALA A 121 -22.69 -11.39 5.89
CA ALA A 121 -23.07 -10.18 6.60
C ALA A 121 -23.32 -9.00 5.65
N ILE A 122 -22.51 -8.87 4.58
CA ILE A 122 -22.72 -7.87 3.52
C ILE A 122 -24.07 -8.11 2.84
N ASN A 123 -24.34 -9.36 2.44
CA ASN A 123 -25.57 -9.73 1.73
C ASN A 123 -26.84 -9.56 2.59
N GLU A 124 -26.82 -10.03 3.84
CA GLU A 124 -27.97 -9.94 4.75
C GLU A 124 -28.36 -8.50 5.09
N LEU A 125 -27.37 -7.60 5.14
CA LEU A 125 -27.59 -6.18 5.44
C LEU A 125 -27.79 -5.32 4.17
N GLY A 126 -27.69 -5.91 2.98
CA GLY A 126 -27.82 -5.20 1.71
C GLY A 126 -26.78 -4.10 1.51
N LEU A 127 -25.53 -4.35 1.92
CA LEU A 127 -24.45 -3.36 1.89
C LEU A 127 -23.65 -3.41 0.58
N GLU A 128 -23.19 -2.26 0.11
CA GLU A 128 -22.30 -2.12 -1.05
C GLU A 128 -20.82 -2.12 -0.62
N LEU A 129 -20.36 -3.24 -0.05
CA LEU A 129 -19.00 -3.43 0.42
C LEU A 129 -18.26 -4.49 -0.42
N GLU A 130 -16.95 -4.33 -0.55
CA GLU A 130 -16.05 -5.22 -1.29
C GLU A 130 -15.11 -5.94 -0.31
N ILE A 131 -14.91 -7.24 -0.53
CA ILE A 131 -13.93 -8.06 0.21
C ILE A 131 -12.63 -8.08 -0.58
N ILE A 132 -11.54 -7.70 0.08
CA ILE A 132 -10.19 -7.66 -0.47
C ILE A 132 -9.30 -8.56 0.38
N PHE A 133 -8.61 -9.49 -0.27
CA PHE A 133 -7.66 -10.41 0.39
C PHE A 133 -6.26 -9.81 0.46
N ASN A 134 -5.54 -10.16 1.52
CA ASN A 134 -4.11 -9.87 1.67
C ASN A 134 -3.47 -10.94 2.56
N LYS A 135 -2.85 -11.97 1.98
CA LYS A 135 -2.09 -13.00 2.70
C LYS A 135 -2.79 -13.53 3.97
N GLY A 136 -4.06 -13.89 3.82
CA GLY A 136 -4.92 -14.42 4.90
C GLY A 136 -5.66 -13.37 5.73
N ALA A 137 -5.40 -12.09 5.53
CA ALA A 137 -6.30 -11.03 5.98
C ALA A 137 -7.49 -10.90 5.02
N VAL A 138 -8.66 -10.63 5.59
CA VAL A 138 -9.93 -10.38 4.91
C VAL A 138 -10.33 -8.95 5.24
N MET A 139 -10.08 -8.04 4.31
CA MET A 139 -10.37 -6.62 4.45
C MET A 139 -11.70 -6.30 3.77
N VAL A 140 -12.56 -5.55 4.44
CA VAL A 140 -13.85 -5.12 3.91
C VAL A 140 -13.86 -3.61 3.84
N LEU A 141 -14.09 -3.09 2.63
CA LEU A 141 -14.09 -1.65 2.34
C LEU A 141 -15.29 -1.27 1.47
N PRO A 142 -15.64 0.03 1.37
CA PRO A 142 -16.59 0.50 0.37
C PRO A 142 -16.15 0.14 -1.04
N THR A 143 -17.11 -0.22 -1.90
CA THR A 143 -16.85 -0.59 -3.29
C THR A 143 -15.98 0.46 -4.02
N GLY A 144 -14.92 0.01 -4.69
CA GLY A 144 -14.01 0.89 -5.45
C GLY A 144 -12.92 1.57 -4.63
N VAL A 145 -12.88 1.36 -3.31
CA VAL A 145 -11.79 1.81 -2.45
C VAL A 145 -10.70 0.74 -2.40
N ASN A 146 -9.52 1.05 -2.94
CA ASN A 146 -8.36 0.19 -2.92
C ASN A 146 -7.06 1.01 -2.95
N LYS A 147 -5.91 0.34 -2.80
CA LYS A 147 -4.57 0.97 -2.81
C LYS A 147 -4.36 1.90 -4.00
N ALA A 148 -4.83 1.52 -5.19
CA ALA A 148 -4.65 2.31 -6.40
C ALA A 148 -5.53 3.56 -6.44
N THR A 149 -6.79 3.48 -5.99
CA THR A 149 -7.68 4.65 -5.94
C THR A 149 -7.28 5.62 -4.84
N GLY A 150 -6.76 5.12 -3.71
CA GLY A 150 -6.13 5.93 -2.67
C GLY A 150 -4.86 6.62 -3.18
N LEU A 151 -3.96 5.89 -3.84
CA LEU A 151 -2.75 6.46 -4.46
C LEU A 151 -3.11 7.54 -5.48
N LYS A 152 -4.08 7.30 -6.36
CA LYS A 152 -4.57 8.29 -7.32
C LYS A 152 -5.03 9.58 -6.64
N SER A 153 -5.69 9.47 -5.49
CA SER A 153 -6.14 10.62 -4.70
C SER A 153 -4.97 11.38 -4.08
N ALA A 154 -3.97 10.68 -3.55
CA ALA A 154 -2.74 11.29 -3.03
C ALA A 154 -1.95 12.03 -4.13
N LEU A 155 -1.75 11.39 -5.29
CA LEU A 155 -1.03 11.99 -6.41
C LEU A 155 -1.74 13.22 -6.98
N LYS A 156 -3.07 13.26 -6.94
CA LYS A 156 -3.84 14.44 -7.34
C LYS A 156 -3.49 15.66 -6.47
N GLU A 157 -3.33 15.50 -5.17
CA GLU A 157 -2.89 16.57 -4.26
C GLU A 157 -1.45 17.02 -4.54
N MET A 158 -0.62 16.09 -5.02
CA MET A 158 0.78 16.33 -5.38
C MET A 158 0.98 16.77 -6.84
N GLN A 159 -0.10 16.88 -7.62
CA GLN A 159 -0.08 17.21 -9.06
C GLN A 159 0.80 16.25 -9.89
N LEU A 160 0.79 14.96 -9.54
CA LEU A 160 1.53 13.90 -10.25
C LEU A 160 0.57 12.96 -10.99
N SER A 161 1.04 12.39 -12.09
CA SER A 161 0.33 11.32 -12.81
C SER A 161 0.75 9.95 -12.27
N MET A 162 -0.17 8.98 -12.29
CA MET A 162 0.14 7.58 -12.00
C MET A 162 1.27 7.05 -12.91
N LEU A 163 1.35 7.53 -14.16
CA LEU A 163 2.40 7.15 -15.11
C LEU A 163 3.80 7.66 -14.72
N ASN A 164 3.89 8.60 -13.79
CA ASN A 164 5.17 9.05 -13.22
C ASN A 164 5.62 8.23 -12.01
N VAL A 165 4.84 7.23 -11.60
CA VAL A 165 5.11 6.44 -10.40
C VAL A 165 5.63 5.07 -10.79
N VAL A 166 6.68 4.65 -10.08
CA VAL A 166 7.05 3.24 -9.98
C VAL A 166 6.46 2.69 -8.68
N ALA A 167 5.75 1.58 -8.74
CA ALA A 167 5.12 0.96 -7.59
C ALA A 167 5.77 -0.38 -7.25
N VAL A 168 5.77 -0.77 -5.98
CA VAL A 168 6.25 -2.09 -5.53
C VAL A 168 5.33 -2.69 -4.48
N GLY A 169 5.06 -4.00 -4.59
CA GLY A 169 4.16 -4.74 -3.72
C GLY A 169 4.43 -6.25 -3.69
N ASP A 170 3.65 -6.99 -2.90
CA ASP A 170 3.89 -8.42 -2.67
C ASP A 170 2.62 -9.31 -2.58
N ALA A 171 1.42 -8.72 -2.41
CA ALA A 171 0.19 -9.46 -2.13
C ALA A 171 -0.98 -9.16 -3.11
N GLU A 172 -2.13 -9.78 -2.88
CA GLU A 172 -3.30 -9.70 -3.78
C GLU A 172 -3.84 -8.27 -3.91
N ASN A 173 -3.81 -7.48 -2.82
CA ASN A 173 -4.30 -6.11 -2.81
C ASN A 173 -3.39 -5.13 -3.58
N ASP A 174 -2.20 -5.54 -4.02
CA ASP A 174 -1.26 -4.72 -4.80
C ASP A 174 -1.49 -4.80 -6.31
N HIS A 175 -2.28 -5.76 -6.79
CA HIS A 175 -2.54 -5.94 -8.21
C HIS A 175 -3.01 -4.66 -8.92
N ALA A 176 -3.96 -3.95 -8.32
CA ALA A 176 -4.46 -2.69 -8.89
C ALA A 176 -3.40 -1.58 -8.79
N LEU A 177 -2.64 -1.54 -7.70
CA LEU A 177 -1.57 -0.58 -7.47
C LEU A 177 -0.50 -0.70 -8.56
N LEU A 178 0.01 -1.91 -8.80
CA LEU A 178 1.05 -2.17 -9.79
C LEU A 178 0.58 -1.83 -11.21
N ARG A 179 -0.62 -2.30 -11.62
CA ARG A 179 -1.13 -2.11 -12.99
C ARG A 179 -1.40 -0.66 -13.37
N MET A 180 -1.74 0.20 -12.40
CA MET A 180 -2.11 1.59 -12.70
C MET A 180 -0.91 2.53 -12.77
N CYS A 181 0.23 2.13 -12.19
CA CYS A 181 1.46 2.92 -12.19
C CYS A 181 2.21 2.79 -13.52
N GLY A 182 3.15 3.70 -13.79
CA GLY A 182 3.96 3.66 -15.01
C GLY A 182 4.90 2.45 -15.08
N CYS A 183 5.21 1.86 -13.93
CA CYS A 183 5.88 0.57 -13.79
C CYS A 183 5.47 -0.05 -12.45
N GLY A 184 4.97 -1.28 -12.48
CA GLY A 184 4.68 -2.09 -11.30
C GLY A 184 5.77 -3.15 -11.09
N ALA A 185 6.35 -3.20 -9.90
CA ALA A 185 7.36 -4.18 -9.53
C ALA A 185 6.85 -5.11 -8.42
N ALA A 186 7.26 -6.38 -8.46
CA ALA A 186 6.99 -7.35 -7.41
C ALA A 186 8.30 -7.80 -6.76
N VAL A 187 8.37 -7.82 -5.43
CA VAL A 187 9.52 -8.36 -4.67
C VAL A 187 9.60 -9.89 -4.80
N ALA A 188 10.77 -10.48 -4.54
CA ALA A 188 10.96 -11.92 -4.72
C ALA A 188 10.06 -12.80 -3.83
N ASN A 189 9.60 -12.31 -2.67
CA ASN A 189 8.65 -13.00 -1.79
C ASN A 189 7.18 -12.69 -2.12
N ALA A 190 6.91 -12.01 -3.24
CA ALA A 190 5.55 -11.74 -3.70
C ALA A 190 4.83 -13.03 -4.12
N LEU A 191 3.50 -12.99 -4.05
CA LEU A 191 2.67 -14.08 -4.55
C LEU A 191 2.92 -14.33 -6.05
N PRO A 192 2.90 -15.59 -6.52
CA PRO A 192 3.09 -15.90 -7.95
C PRO A 192 2.13 -15.12 -8.85
N ALA A 193 0.85 -15.06 -8.46
CA ALA A 193 -0.16 -14.31 -9.21
C ALA A 193 0.21 -12.83 -9.38
N LEU A 194 0.77 -12.18 -8.34
CA LEU A 194 1.19 -10.78 -8.44
C LEU A 194 2.37 -10.62 -9.41
N LYS A 195 3.38 -11.51 -9.30
CA LYS A 195 4.56 -11.51 -10.18
C LYS A 195 4.18 -11.65 -11.66
N ASP A 196 3.20 -12.49 -11.98
CA ASP A 196 2.70 -12.67 -13.35
C ASP A 196 2.11 -11.38 -13.96
N THR A 197 1.69 -10.43 -13.11
CA THR A 197 1.12 -9.15 -13.53
C THR A 197 2.07 -7.96 -13.42
N ALA A 198 3.25 -8.14 -12.83
CA ALA A 198 4.24 -7.08 -12.64
C ALA A 198 5.06 -6.86 -13.91
N ASP A 199 5.41 -5.60 -14.19
CA ASP A 199 6.31 -5.25 -15.29
C ASP A 199 7.76 -5.67 -14.98
N LEU A 200 8.09 -5.75 -13.69
CA LEU A 200 9.40 -6.15 -13.18
C LEU A 200 9.23 -7.07 -11.98
N VAL A 201 9.92 -8.21 -12.00
CA VAL A 201 10.09 -9.05 -10.80
C VAL A 201 11.52 -8.86 -10.32
N LEU A 202 11.65 -8.45 -9.06
CA LEU A 202 12.93 -8.16 -8.41
C LEU A 202 13.55 -9.45 -7.87
N GLU A 203 14.87 -9.49 -7.75
CA GLU A 203 15.59 -10.61 -7.14
C GLU A 203 15.54 -10.57 -5.61
N GLY A 204 15.52 -9.35 -5.04
CA GLY A 204 15.46 -9.13 -3.61
C GLY A 204 14.08 -9.38 -2.99
N GLU A 205 14.07 -10.00 -1.82
CA GLU A 205 12.89 -10.07 -0.96
C GLU A 205 12.75 -8.81 -0.09
N ARG A 206 11.50 -8.42 0.17
CA ARG A 206 11.12 -7.34 1.08
C ARG A 206 11.96 -6.08 0.81
N GLY A 207 12.50 -5.47 1.87
CA GLY A 207 13.31 -4.26 1.78
C GLY A 207 14.49 -4.37 0.80
N THR A 208 15.08 -5.56 0.62
CA THR A 208 16.17 -5.77 -0.36
C THR A 208 15.69 -5.56 -1.79
N GLY A 209 14.47 -6.01 -2.12
CA GLY A 209 13.88 -5.76 -3.44
C GLY A 209 13.56 -4.28 -3.63
N VAL A 210 13.09 -3.59 -2.59
CA VAL A 210 12.87 -2.13 -2.64
C VAL A 210 14.19 -1.39 -2.88
N GLU A 211 15.28 -1.80 -2.24
CA GLU A 211 16.63 -1.25 -2.47
C GLU A 211 17.11 -1.46 -3.92
N GLU A 212 16.93 -2.67 -4.45
CA GLU A 212 17.23 -3.02 -5.85
C GLU A 212 16.43 -2.12 -6.82
N LEU A 213 15.14 -1.95 -6.58
CA LEU A 213 14.28 -1.10 -7.40
C LEU A 213 14.74 0.36 -7.37
N ILE A 214 15.08 0.88 -6.19
CA ILE A 214 15.62 2.24 -6.03
C ILE A 214 16.91 2.39 -6.82
N ALA A 215 17.82 1.41 -6.76
CA ALA A 215 19.05 1.42 -7.55
C ALA A 215 18.74 1.48 -9.05
N HIS A 216 17.83 0.65 -9.56
CA HIS A 216 17.42 0.67 -10.97
C HIS A 216 16.84 2.03 -11.41
N VAL A 217 16.03 2.67 -10.55
CA VAL A 217 15.42 3.98 -10.83
C VAL A 217 16.49 5.08 -10.90
N ILE A 218 17.47 5.05 -9.99
CA ILE A 218 18.56 6.02 -9.91
C ILE A 218 19.59 5.81 -11.04
N GLU A 219 20.01 4.57 -11.31
CA GLU A 219 21.05 4.24 -12.29
C GLU A 219 20.64 4.54 -13.73
N ARG A 220 19.39 4.26 -14.11
CA ARG A 220 18.88 4.56 -15.47
C ARG A 220 18.93 6.05 -15.80
N GLU A 221 18.96 6.92 -14.79
CA GLU A 221 19.14 8.35 -15.00
C GLU A 221 20.60 8.71 -15.34
N TYR A 222 21.56 8.12 -14.63
CA TYR A 222 22.99 8.36 -14.91
C TYR A 222 23.37 7.94 -16.34
N THR A 223 22.79 6.85 -16.85
CA THR A 223 23.02 6.39 -18.22
C THR A 223 22.47 7.35 -19.28
N LEU A 224 21.38 8.06 -18.99
CA LEU A 224 20.75 9.02 -19.90
C LEU A 224 21.42 10.40 -19.88
N VAL A 225 21.97 10.83 -18.74
CA VAL A 225 22.54 12.17 -18.55
C VAL A 225 24.07 12.18 -18.75
N GLY A 226 24.71 11.04 -19.00
CA GLY A 226 26.15 10.96 -19.28
C GLY A 226 27.03 11.43 -18.11
N ARG A 227 26.49 11.47 -16.89
CA ARG A 227 27.26 11.80 -15.68
C ARG A 227 27.93 10.51 -15.18
N THR A 228 29.16 10.26 -15.64
CA THR A 228 30.08 9.33 -14.97
C THR A 228 30.41 9.90 -13.58
N LYS A 229 30.35 9.03 -12.56
CA LYS A 229 30.70 9.33 -11.17
C LYS A 229 32.09 9.95 -11.02
#